data_AF-A0A967WVJ6-F1
#
_entry.id   AF-A0A967WVJ6-F1
#
_cell.length_a   1.000
_cell.length_b   1.000
_cell.length_c   1.000
_cell.angle_alpha   90.00
_cell.angle_beta   90.00
_cell.angle_gamma   90.00
#
_symmetry.space_group_name_H-M   'P 1'
#
loop_
_entity.id
_entity.type
_entity.pdbx_description
1 polymer ?
#
loop_
_entity_poly.entity_id
_entity_poly.type
_entity_poly.pdbx_seq_one_letter_code
_entity_poly.pdbx_strand_id
1 'polypeptide(L)' 'GFEPIRLTVGGEGLTGWVAANGQPLLIPDVSQDPRYVPMKGCNTRSELTVPIKLKEQVIGVLDVQS' A
#
# COMPACT_ATOMS: atom_id res chain seq x y z
N GLY A 1 12.81 -2.90 -17.97
CA GLY A 1 13.24 -3.21 -16.60
C GLY A 1 12.15 -2.78 -15.65
N PHE A 2 11.91 -3.51 -14.57
CA PHE A 2 11.05 -3.02 -13.49
C PHE A 2 11.77 -1.87 -12.79
N GLU A 3 11.14 -0.70 -12.71
CA GLU A 3 11.63 0.42 -11.90
C GLU A 3 10.83 0.48 -10.60
N PRO A 4 11.44 0.15 -9.45
CA PRO A 4 10.74 0.20 -8.18
C PRO A 4 10.43 1.64 -7.79
N ILE A 5 9.15 1.93 -7.57
CA ILE A 5 8.72 3.18 -6.97
C ILE A 5 9.15 3.23 -5.49
N ARG A 6 9.55 4.39 -5.01
CA ARG A 6 9.81 4.66 -3.60
C ARG A 6 8.68 5.50 -3.06
N LEU A 7 8.02 5.01 -2.01
CA LEU A 7 6.95 5.72 -1.32
C LEU A 7 7.41 6.05 0.10
N THR A 8 7.12 7.25 0.55
CA THR A 8 7.42 7.72 1.90
C THR A 8 6.46 7.09 2.91
N VAL A 9 6.99 6.46 3.96
CA VAL A 9 6.18 5.90 5.05
C VAL A 9 5.32 6.99 5.68
N GLY A 10 3.99 6.77 5.72
CA GLY A 10 3.00 7.73 6.21
C GLY A 10 2.73 8.93 5.31
N GLY A 11 3.54 9.15 4.27
CA GLY A 11 3.42 10.30 3.37
C GLY A 11 2.72 9.97 2.05
N GLU A 12 2.85 8.74 1.56
CA GLU A 12 2.43 8.40 0.19
C GLU A 12 1.88 6.96 0.10
N GLY A 13 0.78 6.79 -0.63
CA GLY A 13 0.26 5.46 -0.97
C GLY A 13 -0.47 4.74 0.17
N LEU A 14 -1.27 3.75 -0.20
CA LEU A 14 -1.91 2.83 0.74
C LEU A 14 -0.84 2.02 1.50
N THR A 15 0.17 1.52 0.80
CA THR A 15 1.34 0.85 1.40
C THR A 15 2.08 1.73 2.41
N GLY A 16 2.35 3.00 2.10
CA GLY A 16 3.02 3.90 3.05
C GLY A 16 2.16 4.20 4.27
N TRP A 17 0.83 4.33 4.10
CA TRP A 17 -0.11 4.49 5.21
C TRP A 17 -0.12 3.25 6.12
N VAL A 18 -0.19 2.04 5.56
CA VAL A 18 -0.14 0.78 6.33
C VAL A 18 1.18 0.63 7.07
N ALA A 19 2.29 1.00 6.43
CA ALA A 19 3.62 0.97 7.06
C ALA A 19 3.69 1.87 8.30
N ALA A 20 3.07 3.06 8.28
CA ALA A 20 3.08 4.00 9.40
C ALA A 20 2.10 3.63 10.52
N ASN A 21 0.91 3.12 10.17
CA ASN A 21 -0.17 2.89 11.13
C ASN A 21 -0.20 1.45 11.66
N GLY A 22 0.42 0.50 10.96
CA GLY A 22 0.38 -0.91 11.32
C GLY A 22 -1.03 -1.50 11.31
N GLN A 23 -1.94 -0.93 10.53
CA GLN A 23 -3.32 -1.40 10.37
C GLN A 23 -3.54 -1.89 8.94
N PRO A 24 -4.24 -3.02 8.73
CA PRO A 24 -4.57 -3.50 7.39
C PRO A 24 -5.59 -2.58 6.70
N LEU A 25 -5.53 -2.53 5.38
CA LEU A 25 -6.53 -1.88 4.52
C LEU A 25 -7.09 -2.90 3.52
N LEU A 26 -8.41 -2.88 3.37
CA LEU A 26 -9.11 -3.54 2.27
C LEU A 26 -9.85 -2.45 1.50
N ILE A 27 -9.40 -2.17 0.28
CA ILE A 27 -9.92 -1.13 -0.59
C ILE A 27 -10.58 -1.79 -1.81
N PRO A 28 -11.92 -1.85 -1.87
CA PRO A 28 -12.63 -2.46 -3.00
C PRO A 28 -12.54 -1.65 -4.29
N ASP A 29 -12.37 -0.33 -4.19
CA ASP A 29 -12.22 0.58 -5.32
C ASP A 29 -11.17 1.65 -4.99
N VAL A 30 -9.96 1.51 -5.54
CA VAL A 30 -8.85 2.43 -5.30
C VAL A 30 -9.07 3.82 -5.89
N SER A 31 -9.99 3.96 -6.86
CA SER A 31 -10.33 5.28 -7.43
C SER A 31 -11.05 6.19 -6.44
N GLN A 32 -11.62 5.62 -5.38
CA GLN A 32 -12.35 6.33 -4.34
C GLN A 32 -11.46 6.67 -3.12
N ASP A 33 -10.24 6.14 -3.06
CA ASP A 33 -9.32 6.41 -1.96
C ASP A 33 -8.26 7.45 -2.37
N PRO A 34 -8.24 8.66 -1.76
CA PRO A 34 -7.31 9.72 -2.15
C PRO A 34 -5.84 9.39 -1.82
N ARG A 35 -5.58 8.34 -1.03
CA ARG A 35 -4.22 7.88 -0.72
C ARG A 35 -3.64 6.99 -1.82
N TYR A 36 -4.46 6.53 -2.76
CA TYR A 36 -4.00 5.65 -3.83
C TYR A 36 -3.00 6.36 -4.74
N VAL A 37 -1.88 5.70 -5.01
CA VAL A 37 -0.83 6.17 -5.93
C VAL A 37 -0.75 5.20 -7.11
N PRO A 38 -1.13 5.61 -8.32
CA PRO A 38 -1.18 4.71 -9.47
C PRO A 38 0.22 4.31 -9.93
N MET A 39 0.42 3.00 -10.15
CA MET A 39 1.63 2.47 -10.76
C MET A 39 1.51 2.45 -12.28
N LYS A 40 2.53 2.98 -12.97
CA LYS A 40 2.55 3.02 -14.44
C LYS A 40 2.47 1.60 -15.02
N GLY A 41 1.48 1.37 -15.88
CA GLY A 41 1.25 0.06 -16.52
C GLY A 41 0.42 -0.91 -15.69
N CYS A 42 -0.06 -0.50 -14.51
CA CYS A 42 -1.04 -1.23 -13.71
C CYS A 42 -2.42 -0.59 -13.86
N ASN A 43 -3.46 -1.42 -13.89
CA ASN A 43 -4.86 -0.97 -13.87
C ASN A 43 -5.55 -1.51 -12.60
N THR A 44 -4.95 -1.20 -11.45
CA THR A 44 -5.43 -1.66 -10.15
C THR A 44 -6.83 -1.10 -9.90
N ARG A 45 -7.76 -1.98 -9.55
CA ARG A 45 -9.14 -1.65 -9.18
C ARG A 45 -9.36 -1.78 -7.69
N SER A 46 -8.75 -2.79 -7.08
CA SER A 46 -8.88 -3.07 -5.65
C SER A 46 -7.52 -3.45 -5.07
N GLU A 47 -7.35 -3.22 -3.77
CA GLU A 47 -6.10 -3.46 -3.06
C GLU A 47 -6.38 -4.04 -1.66
N LEU A 48 -5.63 -5.08 -1.29
CA LEU A 48 -5.53 -5.60 0.08
C LEU A 48 -4.09 -5.41 0.54
N THR A 49 -3.91 -4.52 1.51
CA THR A 49 -2.60 -4.12 2.02
C THR A 49 -2.51 -4.45 3.50
N VAL A 50 -1.58 -5.31 3.89
CA VAL A 50 -1.46 -5.78 5.29
C VAL A 50 -0.04 -5.58 5.84
N PRO A 51 0.09 -5.16 7.11
CA PRO A 51 1.40 -4.96 7.72
C PRO A 51 2.04 -6.30 8.08
N ILE A 52 3.34 -6.44 7.81
CA ILE A 52 4.17 -7.51 8.34
C ILE A 52 4.79 -7.00 9.63
N LYS A 53 4.48 -7.65 10.76
CA LYS A 53 4.89 -7.21 12.10
C LYS A 53 5.86 -8.17 12.76
N LEU A 54 6.86 -7.61 13.43
CA LEU A 54 7.68 -8.30 14.42
C LEU A 54 7.38 -7.66 15.78
N LYS A 55 6.61 -8.37 16.61
CA LYS A 55 5.99 -7.80 17.83
C LYS A 55 5.17 -6.54 17.48
N GLU A 56 5.42 -5.42 18.14
CA GLU A 56 4.72 -4.14 17.93
C GLU A 56 5.29 -3.33 16.75
N GLN A 57 6.41 -3.77 16.15
CA GLN A 57 7.07 -3.04 15.07
C GLN A 57 6.62 -3.54 13.69
N VAL A 58 6.27 -2.62 12.80
CA VAL A 58 6.06 -2.91 11.37
C VAL A 58 7.42 -3.00 10.68
N ILE A 59 7.71 -4.14 10.04
CA ILE A 59 8.97 -4.41 9.34
C ILE A 59 8.80 -4.50 7.82
N GLY A 60 7.57 -4.49 7.33
CA GLY A 60 7.24 -4.54 5.92
C GLY A 60 5.74 -4.49 5.70
N VAL A 61 5.34 -4.53 4.44
CA VAL A 61 3.94 -4.55 4.00
C VAL A 61 3.81 -5.58 2.89
N LEU A 62 2.76 -6.41 2.97
CA LEU A 62 2.32 -7.28 1.89
C LEU A 62 1.15 -6.61 1.19
N ASP A 63 1.25 -6.48 -0.13
CA ASP A 63 0.26 -5.80 -0.94
C ASP A 63 -0.20 -6.70 -2.11
N VAL A 64 -1.51 -6.76 -2.33
CA VAL A 64 -2.15 -7.54 -3.40
C VAL A 64 -3.19 -6.68 -4.10
N GLN A 65 -3.09 -6.62 -5.43
CA GLN A 65 -3.92 -5.77 -6.29
C GLN A 65 -4.48 -6.53 -7.50
N SER A 66 -5.64 -6.11 -8.04
CA SER A 66 -6.34 -6.73 -9.20
C SER A 66 -6.79 -5.76 -10.28
#